data_AF-A0A061JJV4-F1
#
_entry.id   AF-A0A061JJV4-F1
#
_cell.length_a   1.000
_cell.length_b   1.000
_cell.length_c   1.000
_cell.angle_alpha   90.00
_cell.angle_beta   90.00
_cell.angle_gamma   90.00
#
_symmetry.space_group_name_H-M   'P 1'
#
loop_
_entity.id
_entity.type
_entity.pdbx_description
1 polymer ?
#
loop_
_entity_poly.entity_id
_entity_poly.type
_entity_poly.pdbx_seq_one_letter_code
_entity_poly.pdbx_strand_id
1 'polypeptide(L)'
;MTCASPLAGRRRTEYRHWTPAEDATLAELYATKPITEIAALMGRGTGSIHNRVSKLGLTRPDEFKEITGCGRFKPGHQAWNAGRKGWQAGGRAKDTQFKLGHRPSNTWRPIGAERTDKGGILYRKVADTGDKKADWKAAHVLVWEEHNGPVPEGRIVIFLDRDRQNFDPENLIAVTRAYNMRRNSIDRYPPEYLSAARSLDWFKRKLNKLEQHHEQPQ
;
A
#
# COMPACT_ATOMS: atom_id res chain seq x y z
N MET A 1 35.73 -6.91 -22.24
CA MET A 1 34.83 -5.83 -21.78
C MET A 1 34.11 -6.34 -20.54
N THR A 2 34.50 -5.90 -19.35
CA THR A 2 33.94 -6.33 -18.06
C THR A 2 32.63 -5.58 -17.80
N CYS A 3 31.52 -6.30 -17.68
CA CYS A 3 30.25 -5.73 -17.24
C CYS A 3 30.38 -5.13 -15.84
N ALA A 4 30.28 -3.81 -15.73
CA ALA A 4 30.12 -3.12 -14.47
C ALA A 4 28.74 -3.46 -13.86
N SER A 5 28.74 -4.05 -12.67
CA SER A 5 27.53 -4.42 -11.93
C SER A 5 26.71 -3.17 -11.55
N PRO A 6 25.38 -3.12 -11.83
CA PRO A 6 24.58 -1.88 -11.76
C PRO A 6 24.07 -1.53 -10.35
N LEU A 7 24.81 -1.85 -9.29
CA LEU A 7 24.37 -1.66 -7.90
C LEU A 7 25.14 -0.55 -7.16
N ALA A 8 25.61 0.47 -7.87
CA ALA A 8 26.16 1.67 -7.24
C ALA A 8 25.02 2.48 -6.58
N GLY A 9 24.77 2.26 -5.29
CA GLY A 9 23.87 3.10 -4.50
C GLY A 9 23.02 2.39 -3.44
N ARG A 10 22.85 1.06 -3.52
CA ARG A 10 22.26 0.32 -2.38
C ARG A 10 23.35 0.04 -1.36
N ARG A 11 23.22 0.56 -0.14
CA ARG A 11 24.07 0.12 0.98
C ARG A 11 23.95 -1.40 1.05
N ARG A 12 25.05 -2.14 0.92
CA ARG A 12 25.09 -3.55 1.32
C ARG A 12 24.86 -3.58 2.82
N THR A 13 23.64 -3.84 3.25
CA THR A 13 23.34 -4.07 4.66
C THR A 13 23.57 -5.55 4.91
N GLU A 14 24.79 -5.91 5.27
CA GLU A 14 25.02 -7.21 5.91
C GLU A 14 24.15 -7.25 7.18
N TYR A 15 23.31 -8.27 7.29
CA TYR A 15 22.35 -8.36 8.38
C TYR A 15 23.09 -8.78 9.66
N ARG A 16 23.45 -7.79 10.48
CA ARG A 16 24.10 -8.01 11.77
C ARG A 16 23.07 -8.43 12.82
N HIS A 17 22.98 -9.73 13.07
CA HIS A 17 22.15 -10.30 14.14
C HIS A 17 22.48 -9.69 15.51
N TRP A 18 21.48 -9.63 16.39
CA TRP A 18 21.66 -9.22 17.78
C TRP A 18 22.07 -10.42 18.61
N THR A 19 23.12 -10.25 19.41
CA THR A 19 23.55 -11.24 20.40
C THR A 19 22.98 -10.90 21.79
N PRO A 20 22.86 -11.88 22.70
CA PRO A 20 22.43 -11.62 24.08
C PRO A 20 23.34 -10.62 24.82
N ALA A 21 24.64 -10.63 24.51
CA ALA A 21 25.59 -9.67 25.08
C ALA A 21 25.29 -8.23 24.64
N GLU A 22 24.99 -8.04 23.35
CA GLU A 22 24.60 -6.72 22.83
C GLU A 22 23.26 -6.24 23.39
N ASP A 23 22.32 -7.16 23.68
CA ASP A 23 21.06 -6.80 24.34
C ASP A 23 21.31 -6.29 25.77
N ALA A 24 22.22 -6.93 26.51
CA ALA A 24 22.61 -6.48 27.84
C ALA A 24 23.29 -5.10 27.80
N THR A 25 24.23 -4.90 26.86
CA THR A 25 24.86 -3.59 26.65
C THR A 25 23.83 -2.53 26.26
N LEU A 26 22.87 -2.86 25.38
CA LEU A 26 21.81 -1.94 25.01
C LEU A 26 20.94 -1.57 26.21
N ALA A 27 20.58 -2.52 27.07
CA ALA A 27 19.76 -2.27 28.25
C ALA A 27 20.45 -1.30 29.22
N GLU A 28 21.75 -1.48 29.47
CA GLU A 28 22.56 -0.59 30.32
C GLU A 28 22.68 0.82 29.74
N LEU A 29 23.06 0.91 28.45
CA LEU A 29 23.25 2.21 27.79
C LEU A 29 21.92 2.96 27.61
N TYR A 30 20.81 2.26 27.41
CA TYR A 30 19.50 2.87 27.18
C TYR A 30 18.95 3.59 28.42
N ALA A 31 19.39 3.22 29.62
CA ALA A 31 19.01 3.93 30.84
C ALA A 31 19.59 5.35 30.91
N THR A 32 20.80 5.56 30.37
CA THR A 32 21.61 6.76 30.66
C THR A 32 21.92 7.62 29.43
N LYS A 33 21.92 7.07 28.21
CA LYS A 33 22.38 7.77 27.00
C LYS A 33 21.28 7.98 25.96
N PRO A 34 21.33 9.07 25.16
CA PRO A 34 20.44 9.25 24.02
C PRO A 34 20.73 8.22 22.92
N ILE A 35 19.70 7.84 22.16
CA ILE A 35 19.79 6.79 21.13
C ILE A 35 20.86 7.10 20.06
N THR A 36 21.10 8.38 19.76
CA THR A 36 22.14 8.81 18.84
C THR A 36 23.55 8.45 19.33
N GLU A 37 23.81 8.58 20.62
CA GLU A 37 25.09 8.21 21.22
C GLU A 37 25.24 6.69 21.31
N ILE A 38 24.16 5.97 21.67
CA ILE A 38 24.15 4.49 21.69
C ILE A 38 24.43 3.94 20.29
N ALA A 39 23.86 4.56 19.25
CA ALA A 39 24.11 4.22 17.85
C ALA A 39 25.59 4.33 17.47
N ALA A 40 26.24 5.41 17.90
CA ALA A 40 27.67 5.62 17.70
C ALA A 40 28.51 4.58 18.48
N LEU A 41 28.20 4.34 19.75
CA LEU A 41 28.95 3.41 20.62
C LEU A 41 28.84 1.96 20.14
N MET A 42 27.67 1.51 19.70
CA MET A 42 27.45 0.12 19.25
C MET A 42 27.77 -0.09 17.76
N GLY A 43 28.04 0.98 17.02
CA GLY A 43 28.22 0.94 15.56
C GLY A 43 26.98 0.42 14.83
N ARG A 44 25.78 0.79 15.30
CA ARG A 44 24.49 0.35 14.74
C ARG A 44 23.64 1.56 14.34
N GLY A 45 22.80 1.40 13.31
CA GLY A 45 21.88 2.47 12.91
C GLY A 45 20.82 2.77 13.98
N THR A 46 20.43 4.04 14.14
CA THR A 46 19.42 4.47 15.12
C THR A 46 18.11 3.69 15.02
N GLY A 47 17.63 3.43 13.79
CA GLY A 47 16.44 2.60 13.54
C GLY A 47 16.59 1.14 14.03
N SER A 48 17.79 0.56 13.92
CA SER A 48 18.05 -0.79 14.46
C SER A 48 17.94 -0.82 15.98
N ILE A 49 18.40 0.24 16.65
CA ILE A 49 18.31 0.36 18.10
C ILE A 49 16.87 0.58 18.54
N HIS A 50 16.12 1.49 17.88
CA HIS A 50 14.70 1.69 18.13
C HIS A 50 13.91 0.37 18.06
N ASN A 51 14.08 -0.38 16.97
CA ASN A 51 13.41 -1.67 16.79
C ASN A 51 13.79 -2.67 17.88
N ARG A 52 15.06 -2.70 18.30
CA ARG A 52 15.53 -3.64 19.33
C ARG A 52 15.01 -3.27 20.71
N VAL A 53 15.06 -1.99 21.08
CA VAL A 53 14.47 -1.43 22.31
C VAL A 53 13.00 -1.80 22.41
N SER A 54 12.22 -1.61 21.34
CA SER A 54 10.81 -2.00 21.30
C SER A 54 10.61 -3.52 21.46
N LYS A 55 11.46 -4.33 20.81
CA LYS A 55 11.39 -5.80 20.91
C LYS A 55 11.75 -6.32 22.31
N LEU A 56 12.67 -5.66 23.01
CA LEU A 56 13.07 -5.99 24.38
C LEU A 56 12.16 -5.35 25.45
N GLY A 57 11.25 -4.46 25.05
CA GLY A 57 10.36 -3.77 25.98
C GLY A 57 11.06 -2.80 26.93
N LEU A 58 12.24 -2.29 26.54
CA LEU A 58 13.04 -1.42 27.39
C LEU A 58 12.37 -0.04 27.55
N THR A 59 12.17 0.39 28.79
CA THR A 59 11.65 1.71 29.15
C THR A 59 12.77 2.59 29.69
N ARG A 60 12.63 3.90 29.53
CA ARG A 60 13.56 4.87 30.11
C ARG A 60 13.11 5.28 31.51
N PRO A 61 14.05 5.58 32.43
CA PRO A 61 13.70 6.23 33.69
C PRO A 61 13.07 7.59 33.45
N ASP A 62 12.22 8.04 34.37
CA ASP A 62 11.45 9.28 34.21
C ASP A 62 12.36 10.51 34.14
N GLU A 63 13.47 10.51 34.87
CA GLU A 63 14.52 11.54 34.81
C GLU A 63 15.02 11.79 33.37
N PHE A 64 15.23 10.70 32.60
CA PHE A 64 15.69 10.82 31.22
C PHE A 64 14.57 11.31 30.27
N LYS A 65 13.32 10.97 30.56
CA LYS A 65 12.15 11.45 29.79
C LYS A 65 11.93 12.95 29.97
N GLU A 66 12.28 13.50 31.12
CA GLU A 66 12.23 14.95 31.37
C GLU A 66 13.27 15.71 30.55
N ILE A 67 14.48 15.16 30.41
CA ILE A 67 15.58 15.76 29.63
C ILE A 67 15.30 15.72 28.12
N THR A 68 14.90 14.55 27.60
CA THR A 68 14.73 14.35 26.14
C THR A 68 13.37 14.85 25.65
N GLY A 69 12.40 15.01 26.56
CA GLY A 69 11.01 15.21 26.23
C GLY A 69 10.37 13.92 25.69
N CYS A 70 9.09 13.71 25.96
CA CYS A 70 8.36 12.51 25.57
C CYS A 70 7.82 12.55 24.12
N GLY A 71 8.25 13.53 23.31
CA GLY A 71 7.75 13.75 21.94
C GLY A 71 6.26 14.14 21.87
N ARG A 72 5.64 14.42 23.01
CA ARG A 72 4.24 14.86 23.11
C ARG A 72 4.18 16.31 23.51
N PHE A 73 3.30 17.07 22.88
CA PHE A 73 2.97 18.42 23.34
C PHE A 73 2.30 18.33 24.72
N LYS A 74 2.68 19.22 25.64
CA LYS A 74 2.07 19.28 26.97
C LYS A 74 0.59 19.69 26.84
N PRO A 75 -0.33 19.17 27.68
CA PRO A 75 -1.70 19.66 27.72
C PRO A 75 -1.72 21.18 27.88
N GLY A 76 -2.51 21.88 27.05
CA GLY A 76 -2.55 23.34 27.01
C GLY A 76 -1.49 24.00 26.10
N HIS A 77 -0.65 23.23 25.40
CA HIS A 77 0.30 23.80 24.44
C HIS A 77 -0.43 24.46 23.25
N GLN A 78 -0.33 25.78 23.16
CA GLN A 78 -0.83 26.55 22.03
C GLN A 78 0.24 26.58 20.93
N ALA A 79 -0.09 26.05 19.74
CA ALA A 79 0.80 26.15 18.59
C ALA A 79 0.96 27.62 18.17
N TRP A 80 2.14 28.00 17.65
CA TRP A 80 2.48 29.38 17.26
C TRP A 80 1.52 29.99 16.21
N ASN A 81 0.80 29.13 15.47
CA ASN A 81 -0.17 29.49 14.45
C ASN A 81 -1.63 29.35 14.91
N ALA A 82 -1.90 28.96 16.16
CA ALA A 82 -3.26 28.85 16.68
C ALA A 82 -3.98 30.21 16.58
N GLY A 83 -5.17 30.21 15.99
CA GLY A 83 -5.96 31.43 15.74
C GLY A 83 -5.54 32.24 14.51
N ARG A 84 -4.43 31.92 13.84
CA ARG A 84 -4.03 32.59 12.59
C ARG A 84 -4.77 31.99 11.40
N LYS A 85 -5.77 32.71 10.88
CA LYS A 85 -6.48 32.32 9.65
C LYS A 85 -5.65 32.75 8.43
N GLY A 86 -5.32 31.79 7.56
CA GLY A 86 -4.69 32.08 6.26
C GLY A 86 -3.21 32.46 6.32
N TRP A 87 -2.40 31.68 7.05
CA TRP A 87 -0.94 31.86 7.08
C TRP A 87 -0.35 31.94 5.66
N GLN A 88 0.24 33.10 5.33
CA GLN A 88 0.93 33.34 4.08
C GLN A 88 2.41 33.01 4.27
N ALA A 89 2.85 31.88 3.73
CA ALA A 89 4.27 31.60 3.65
C ALA A 89 4.94 32.67 2.75
N GLY A 90 5.94 33.38 3.28
CA GLY A 90 6.69 34.38 2.54
C GLY A 90 7.63 33.79 1.48
N GLY A 91 8.40 34.64 0.82
CA GLY A 91 9.42 34.24 -0.17
C GLY A 91 8.83 33.58 -1.42
N ARG A 92 9.50 32.55 -1.94
CA ARG A 92 9.12 31.82 -3.17
C ARG A 92 7.86 30.95 -3.04
N ALA A 93 7.26 30.87 -1.85
CA ALA A 93 6.06 30.06 -1.66
C ALA A 93 4.90 30.54 -2.56
N LYS A 94 4.83 31.85 -2.83
CA LYS A 94 3.84 32.42 -3.76
C LYS A 94 3.96 31.85 -5.19
N ASP A 95 5.17 31.47 -5.60
CA ASP A 95 5.45 30.95 -6.94
C ASP A 95 5.05 29.47 -7.07
N THR A 96 5.07 28.72 -5.97
CA THR A 96 4.81 27.27 -5.93
C THR A 96 3.45 26.90 -5.37
N GLN A 97 2.68 27.86 -4.87
CA GLN A 97 1.32 27.62 -4.36
C GLN A 97 0.38 27.16 -5.49
N PHE A 98 -0.47 26.17 -5.19
CA PHE A 98 -1.52 25.75 -6.11
C PHE A 98 -2.48 26.91 -6.33
N LYS A 99 -2.65 27.30 -7.60
CA LYS A 99 -3.61 28.32 -7.99
C LYS A 99 -5.02 27.73 -7.96
N LEU A 100 -6.01 28.55 -7.60
CA LEU A 100 -7.42 28.16 -7.68
C LEU A 100 -7.74 27.73 -9.12
N GLY A 101 -8.39 26.57 -9.27
CA GLY A 101 -8.73 25.99 -10.58
C GLY A 101 -7.59 25.23 -11.26
N HIS A 102 -6.38 25.20 -10.69
CA HIS A 102 -5.27 24.43 -11.26
C HIS A 102 -5.55 22.93 -11.14
N ARG A 103 -5.57 22.24 -12.28
CA ARG A 103 -5.79 20.80 -12.35
C ARG A 103 -4.44 20.09 -12.21
N PRO A 104 -4.30 19.12 -11.29
CA PRO A 104 -3.05 18.39 -11.12
C PRO A 104 -2.73 17.57 -12.38
N SER A 105 -1.59 17.85 -13.01
CA SER A 105 -1.17 17.24 -14.29
C SER A 105 -1.08 15.71 -14.25
N ASN A 106 -0.70 15.15 -13.10
CA ASN A 106 -0.56 13.71 -12.92
C ASN A 106 -1.90 12.97 -12.76
N THR A 107 -2.94 13.64 -12.27
CA THR A 107 -4.20 13.01 -11.86
C THR A 107 -5.36 13.37 -12.78
N TRP A 108 -5.39 14.58 -13.32
CA TRP A 108 -6.45 15.01 -14.23
C TRP A 108 -6.27 14.39 -15.62
N ARG A 109 -7.38 14.02 -16.24
CA ARG A 109 -7.47 13.44 -17.59
C ARG A 109 -8.67 14.05 -18.31
N PRO A 110 -8.63 14.22 -19.64
CA PRO A 110 -9.77 14.70 -20.41
C PRO A 110 -10.91 13.66 -20.42
N ILE A 111 -12.13 14.11 -20.71
CA ILE A 111 -13.26 13.21 -20.99
C ILE A 111 -12.90 12.34 -22.20
N GLY A 112 -13.29 11.08 -22.17
CA GLY A 112 -12.90 10.05 -23.14
C GLY A 112 -11.58 9.35 -22.81
N ALA A 113 -10.76 9.88 -21.89
CA ALA A 113 -9.53 9.21 -21.48
C ALA A 113 -9.82 7.83 -20.86
N GLU A 114 -8.91 6.91 -21.10
CA GLU A 114 -9.00 5.54 -20.61
C GLU A 114 -7.97 5.24 -19.53
N ARG A 115 -8.31 4.34 -18.62
CA ARG A 115 -7.39 3.80 -17.62
C ARG A 115 -7.77 2.37 -17.24
N THR A 116 -6.77 1.58 -16.90
CA THR A 116 -6.97 0.22 -16.40
C THR A 116 -6.65 0.17 -14.91
N ASP A 117 -7.53 -0.47 -14.12
CA ASP A 117 -7.26 -0.70 -12.69
C ASP A 117 -6.32 -1.92 -12.48
N LYS A 118 -5.82 -2.12 -11.26
CA LYS A 118 -5.02 -3.30 -10.86
C LYS A 118 -5.71 -4.62 -11.19
N GLY A 119 -7.05 -4.64 -11.19
CA GLY A 119 -7.85 -5.79 -11.57
C GLY A 119 -8.02 -6.01 -13.07
N GLY A 120 -7.42 -5.20 -13.94
CA GLY A 120 -7.51 -5.33 -15.39
C GLY A 120 -8.81 -4.82 -16.01
N ILE A 121 -9.67 -4.13 -15.25
CA ILE A 121 -10.90 -3.53 -15.78
C ILE A 121 -10.57 -2.17 -16.41
N LEU A 122 -10.98 -1.99 -17.66
CA LEU A 122 -10.90 -0.72 -18.39
C LEU A 122 -12.00 0.23 -17.93
N TYR A 123 -11.62 1.47 -17.64
CA TYR A 123 -12.52 2.58 -17.33
C TYR A 123 -12.34 3.69 -18.34
N ARG A 124 -13.45 4.33 -18.71
CA ARG A 124 -13.48 5.52 -19.56
C ARG A 124 -14.03 6.70 -18.76
N LYS A 125 -13.38 7.85 -18.88
CA LYS A 125 -13.86 9.07 -18.25
C LYS A 125 -15.05 9.62 -19.04
N VAL A 126 -16.20 9.74 -18.41
CA VAL A 126 -17.46 10.19 -19.03
C VAL A 126 -17.90 11.58 -18.61
N ALA A 127 -17.40 12.08 -17.48
CA ALA A 127 -17.69 13.41 -16.97
C ALA A 127 -16.47 14.03 -16.26
N ASP A 128 -16.54 15.33 -15.97
CA ASP A 128 -15.49 16.08 -15.26
C ASP A 128 -16.10 16.89 -14.10
N THR A 129 -16.88 16.22 -13.26
CA THR A 129 -17.59 16.80 -12.11
C THR A 129 -16.70 16.94 -10.87
N GLY A 130 -15.59 16.20 -10.81
CA GLY A 130 -14.70 16.12 -9.65
C GLY A 130 -14.98 14.91 -8.75
N ASP A 131 -16.16 14.27 -8.87
CA ASP A 131 -16.42 12.97 -8.26
C ASP A 131 -15.89 11.85 -9.18
N LYS A 132 -14.78 11.25 -8.77
CA LYS A 132 -14.14 10.15 -9.50
C LYS A 132 -15.06 8.95 -9.76
N LYS A 133 -16.06 8.69 -8.91
CA LYS A 133 -16.97 7.54 -9.08
C LYS A 133 -18.00 7.80 -10.17
N ALA A 134 -18.48 9.02 -10.29
CA ALA A 134 -19.38 9.45 -11.35
C ALA A 134 -18.63 9.69 -12.67
N ASP A 135 -17.44 10.29 -12.59
CA ASP A 135 -16.63 10.69 -13.73
C ASP A 135 -16.04 9.51 -14.50
N TRP A 136 -15.75 8.39 -13.83
CA TRP A 136 -15.16 7.21 -14.45
C TRP A 136 -16.11 6.01 -14.39
N LYS A 137 -16.60 5.61 -15.56
CA LYS A 137 -17.42 4.40 -15.72
C LYS A 137 -16.60 3.27 -16.32
N ALA A 138 -16.91 2.03 -15.95
CA ALA A 138 -16.25 0.87 -16.52
C ALA A 138 -16.69 0.68 -17.97
N ALA A 139 -15.76 0.45 -18.88
CA ALA A 139 -16.03 0.43 -20.33
C ALA A 139 -17.06 -0.64 -20.72
N HIS A 140 -17.02 -1.82 -20.08
CA HIS A 140 -17.97 -2.89 -20.34
C HIS A 140 -19.40 -2.55 -19.89
N VAL A 141 -19.55 -1.73 -18.85
CA VAL A 141 -20.86 -1.22 -18.45
C VAL A 141 -21.39 -0.27 -19.52
N LEU A 142 -20.55 0.61 -20.06
CA LEU A 142 -20.95 1.55 -21.13
C LEU A 142 -21.42 0.82 -22.39
N VAL A 143 -20.65 -0.18 -22.85
CA VAL A 143 -21.02 -1.00 -24.02
C VAL A 143 -22.31 -1.76 -23.78
N TRP A 144 -22.49 -2.34 -22.59
CA TRP A 144 -23.72 -3.02 -22.24
C TRP A 144 -24.92 -2.05 -22.20
N GLU A 145 -24.74 -0.86 -21.61
CA GLU A 145 -25.76 0.19 -21.53
C GLU A 145 -26.19 0.70 -22.90
N GLU A 146 -25.27 0.79 -23.86
CA GLU A 146 -25.54 1.19 -25.24
C GLU A 146 -26.51 0.24 -25.96
N HIS A 147 -26.43 -1.07 -25.66
CA HIS A 147 -27.25 -2.09 -26.32
C HIS A 147 -28.54 -2.43 -25.57
N ASN A 148 -28.54 -2.34 -24.23
CA ASN A 148 -29.62 -2.83 -23.37
C ASN A 148 -30.34 -1.72 -22.58
N GLY A 149 -29.82 -0.48 -22.62
CA GLY A 149 -30.27 0.61 -21.76
C GLY A 149 -29.63 0.58 -20.35
N PRO A 150 -30.13 1.36 -19.39
CA PRO A 150 -29.50 1.50 -18.07
C PRO A 150 -29.44 0.16 -17.32
N VAL A 151 -28.32 -0.10 -16.62
CA VAL A 151 -28.17 -1.32 -15.82
C VAL A 151 -29.27 -1.37 -14.75
N PRO A 152 -30.08 -2.45 -14.68
CA PRO A 152 -31.13 -2.57 -13.67
C PRO A 152 -30.56 -2.49 -12.25
N GLU A 153 -31.33 -1.90 -11.35
CA GLU A 153 -30.92 -1.73 -9.95
C GLU A 153 -30.51 -3.07 -9.31
N GLY A 154 -29.44 -3.04 -8.51
CA GLY A 154 -28.90 -4.23 -7.83
C GLY A 154 -28.12 -5.20 -8.74
N ARG A 155 -28.10 -4.99 -10.05
CA ARG A 155 -27.29 -5.79 -10.98
C ARG A 155 -25.89 -5.21 -11.21
N ILE A 156 -25.03 -6.06 -11.77
CA ILE A 156 -23.68 -5.73 -12.22
C ILE A 156 -23.48 -6.36 -13.61
N VAL A 157 -22.74 -5.68 -14.48
CA VAL A 157 -22.33 -6.23 -15.78
C VAL A 157 -21.07 -7.06 -15.56
N ILE A 158 -21.03 -8.26 -16.13
CA ILE A 158 -19.86 -9.15 -16.08
C ILE A 158 -19.52 -9.67 -17.48
N PHE A 159 -18.27 -10.09 -17.65
CA PHE A 159 -17.79 -10.84 -18.82
C PHE A 159 -18.11 -12.34 -18.63
N LEU A 160 -18.85 -12.92 -19.57
CA LEU A 160 -19.26 -14.33 -19.54
C LEU A 160 -18.07 -15.26 -19.75
N ASP A 161 -17.14 -14.93 -20.63
CA ASP A 161 -15.90 -15.68 -20.88
C ASP A 161 -14.78 -15.44 -19.83
N ARG A 162 -14.95 -14.43 -18.96
CA ARG A 162 -13.96 -13.95 -17.99
C ARG A 162 -12.76 -13.22 -18.61
N ASP A 163 -12.78 -12.97 -19.92
CA ASP A 163 -11.81 -12.11 -20.58
C ASP A 163 -12.26 -10.64 -20.45
N ARG A 164 -11.44 -9.84 -19.79
CA ARG A 164 -11.75 -8.42 -19.51
C ARG A 164 -11.52 -7.52 -20.74
N GLN A 165 -11.03 -8.08 -21.84
CA GLN A 165 -10.81 -7.39 -23.11
C GLN A 165 -11.88 -7.71 -24.16
N ASN A 166 -12.74 -8.70 -23.92
CA ASN A 166 -13.81 -9.06 -24.84
C ASN A 166 -15.08 -8.23 -24.59
N PHE A 167 -15.23 -7.14 -25.35
CA PHE A 167 -16.38 -6.22 -25.26
C PHE A 167 -17.54 -6.57 -26.19
N ASP A 168 -17.61 -7.80 -26.72
CA ASP A 168 -18.77 -8.26 -27.47
C ASP A 168 -20.06 -8.10 -26.63
N PRO A 169 -21.10 -7.40 -27.12
CA PRO A 169 -22.36 -7.23 -26.40
C PRO A 169 -22.98 -8.54 -25.90
N GLU A 170 -22.81 -9.65 -26.64
CA GLU A 170 -23.33 -10.97 -26.24
C GLU A 170 -22.53 -11.58 -25.07
N ASN A 171 -21.25 -11.22 -24.93
CA ASN A 171 -20.40 -11.65 -23.81
C ASN A 171 -20.68 -10.85 -22.52
N LEU A 172 -21.38 -9.72 -22.62
CA LEU A 172 -21.67 -8.83 -21.51
C LEU A 172 -23.08 -9.08 -20.96
N ILE A 173 -23.17 -9.51 -19.70
CA ILE A 173 -24.46 -9.83 -19.08
C ILE A 173 -24.66 -9.10 -17.75
N ALA A 174 -25.86 -8.56 -17.53
CA ALA A 174 -26.27 -7.95 -16.28
C ALA A 174 -26.84 -9.00 -15.31
N VAL A 175 -26.10 -9.32 -14.26
CA VAL A 175 -26.45 -10.34 -13.26
C VAL A 175 -26.55 -9.75 -11.86
N THR A 176 -27.22 -10.46 -10.95
CA THR A 176 -27.22 -10.08 -9.53
C THR A 176 -25.85 -10.37 -8.90
N ARG A 177 -25.48 -9.61 -7.87
CA ARG A 177 -24.26 -9.87 -7.09
C ARG A 177 -24.25 -11.27 -6.49
N ALA A 178 -25.41 -11.76 -6.02
CA ALA A 178 -25.56 -13.11 -5.49
C ALA A 178 -25.29 -14.19 -6.54
N TYR A 179 -25.79 -14.01 -7.77
CA TYR A 179 -25.49 -14.91 -8.88
C TYR A 179 -23.99 -14.90 -9.22
N ASN A 180 -23.38 -13.73 -9.38
CA ASN A 180 -21.95 -13.62 -9.69
C ASN A 180 -21.06 -14.25 -8.60
N MET A 181 -21.43 -14.09 -7.33
CA MET A 181 -20.76 -14.76 -6.21
C MET A 181 -20.86 -16.29 -6.34
N ARG A 182 -22.05 -16.86 -6.55
CA ARG A 182 -22.23 -18.31 -6.73
C ARG A 182 -21.45 -18.84 -7.95
N ARG A 183 -21.43 -18.09 -9.05
CA ARG A 183 -20.67 -18.40 -10.26
C ARG A 183 -19.16 -18.51 -10.00
N ASN A 184 -18.64 -17.68 -9.11
CA ASN A 184 -17.22 -17.60 -8.76
C ASN A 184 -16.83 -18.43 -7.54
N SER A 185 -17.79 -18.87 -6.73
CA SER A 185 -17.49 -19.75 -5.59
C SER A 185 -17.09 -21.13 -6.07
N ILE A 186 -16.10 -21.72 -5.39
CA ILE A 186 -15.71 -23.12 -5.58
C ILE A 186 -16.80 -24.09 -5.13
N ASP A 187 -17.70 -23.66 -4.25
CA ASP A 187 -18.79 -24.48 -3.69
C ASP A 187 -19.79 -24.97 -4.73
N ARG A 188 -19.76 -24.41 -5.94
CA ARG A 188 -20.58 -24.88 -7.08
C ARG A 188 -20.16 -26.26 -7.59
N TYR A 189 -18.95 -26.72 -7.25
CA TYR A 189 -18.41 -28.00 -7.70
C TYR A 189 -18.65 -29.09 -6.64
N PRO A 190 -18.75 -30.38 -7.05
CA PRO A 190 -18.88 -31.48 -6.10
C PRO A 190 -17.74 -31.50 -5.06
N PRO A 191 -17.98 -32.03 -3.84
CA PRO A 191 -16.99 -32.03 -2.76
C PRO A 191 -15.63 -32.65 -3.12
N GLU A 192 -15.61 -33.61 -4.05
CA GLU A 192 -14.39 -34.25 -4.57
C GLU A 192 -13.43 -33.23 -5.21
N TYR A 193 -13.95 -32.29 -5.99
CA TYR A 193 -13.16 -31.22 -6.62
C TYR A 193 -12.60 -30.26 -5.58
N LEU A 194 -13.39 -29.94 -4.55
CA LEU A 194 -12.95 -29.09 -3.45
C LEU A 194 -11.81 -29.74 -2.67
N SER A 195 -11.91 -31.04 -2.40
CA SER A 195 -10.86 -31.84 -1.76
C SER A 195 -9.57 -31.84 -2.60
N ALA A 196 -9.69 -32.14 -3.89
CA ALA A 196 -8.55 -32.14 -4.81
C ALA A 196 -7.87 -30.76 -4.92
N ALA A 197 -8.66 -29.69 -5.05
CA ALA A 197 -8.14 -28.32 -5.11
C ALA A 197 -7.39 -27.94 -3.83
N ARG A 198 -7.92 -28.28 -2.65
CA ARG A 198 -7.26 -28.02 -1.36
C ARG A 198 -5.94 -28.78 -1.23
N SER A 199 -5.92 -30.06 -1.60
CA SER A 199 -4.70 -30.88 -1.59
C SER A 199 -3.64 -30.32 -2.52
N LEU A 200 -4.04 -29.89 -3.72
CA LEU A 200 -3.16 -29.28 -4.71
C LEU A 200 -2.60 -27.92 -4.27
N ASP A 201 -3.44 -27.08 -3.65
CA ASP A 201 -3.00 -25.80 -3.07
C ASP A 201 -2.00 -26.00 -1.94
N TRP A 202 -2.26 -26.94 -1.04
CA TRP A 202 -1.33 -27.30 0.02
C TRP A 202 0.01 -27.79 -0.54
N PHE A 203 -0.03 -28.67 -1.53
CA PHE A 203 1.16 -29.19 -2.21
C PHE A 203 1.97 -28.07 -2.87
N LYS A 204 1.33 -27.18 -3.64
CA LYS A 204 1.99 -26.02 -4.27
C LYS A 204 2.65 -25.10 -3.25
N ARG A 205 1.96 -24.79 -2.14
CA ARG A 205 2.53 -23.96 -1.07
C ARG A 205 3.76 -24.63 -0.44
N LYS A 206 3.71 -25.94 -0.24
CA LYS A 206 4.85 -26.71 0.29
C LYS A 206 6.03 -26.70 -0.68
N LEU A 207 5.78 -26.90 -1.98
CA LEU A 207 6.79 -26.86 -3.04
C LEU A 207 7.47 -25.48 -3.09
N ASN A 208 6.69 -24.40 -3.19
CA ASN A 208 7.22 -23.03 -3.23
C ASN A 208 8.08 -22.72 -2.00
N LYS A 209 7.71 -23.23 -0.81
CA LYS A 209 8.50 -23.04 0.40
C LYS A 209 9.85 -23.76 0.32
N LEU A 210 9.90 -24.98 -0.23
CA LEU A 210 11.15 -25.73 -0.42
C LEU A 210 12.06 -25.06 -1.45
N GLU A 211 11.49 -24.62 -2.58
CA GLU A 211 12.23 -23.89 -3.62
C GLU A 211 12.85 -22.61 -3.04
N GLN A 212 12.09 -21.82 -2.27
CA GLN A 212 12.61 -20.63 -1.57
C GLN A 212 13.74 -20.95 -0.58
N HIS A 213 13.71 -22.12 0.06
CA HIS A 213 14.81 -22.57 0.93
C HIS A 213 16.05 -23.00 0.15
N HIS A 214 15.88 -23.60 -1.04
CA HIS A 214 16.99 -24.01 -1.91
C HIS A 214 17.64 -22.84 -2.65
N GLU A 215 16.87 -21.79 -2.98
CA GLU A 215 17.36 -20.57 -3.64
C GLU A 215 18.13 -19.63 -2.70
N GLN A 216 18.07 -19.83 -1.38
CA GLN A 216 18.93 -19.11 -0.44
C GLN A 216 20.30 -19.81 -0.40
N PRO A 217 21.37 -19.21 -0.96
CA PRO A 217 22.70 -19.79 -0.84
C PRO A 217 23.09 -19.89 0.64
N GLN A 218 23.72 -21.01 1.01
CA GLN A 218 24.28 -21.20 2.36
C GLN A 218 25.30 -20.13 2.71
#